data_AF-A0A8E0RV82-F1
#
_entry.id   AF-A0A8E0RV82-F1
#
_cell.length_a   1.000
_cell.length_b   1.000
_cell.length_c   1.000
_cell.angle_alpha   90.00
_cell.angle_beta   90.00
_cell.angle_gamma   90.00
#
_symmetry.space_group_name_H-M   'P 1'
#
loop_
_entity.id
_entity.type
_entity.pdbx_description
1 polymer ?
#
loop_
_entity_poly.entity_id
_entity_poly.type
_entity_poly.pdbx_seq_one_letter_code
_entity_poly.pdbx_strand_id
1 'polypeptide(L)'
;MEPRKDQWNLSRIPLLICISVTSTLSCLNKDLNLEFDTWTLMIPVWLWFAYDMISTIQECITFINRGLYTVSNLRRSHWAKSLLALGHLFALCFCILLCAKIEQDNLKYIHAFIPLFLFCVVDVTSFYIFRNVRQPQLDDLIGVNIITFVLISLRLDKDILISWAVVFVPLWIELILLFMLLLYGCILVIDSLLSKNTDPNVTLLRQSTVGYAISVSCYLIFMVLLTQDLDNHMVIPVSYINLPLLACLITIILVDFIVPSPESYFSLANCNAKETVVENTEAIK
;
A
#
# COMPACT_ATOMS: atom_id res chain seq x y z
N MET A 1 16.60 25.78 0.38
CA MET A 1 15.19 25.46 0.07
C MET A 1 14.64 24.71 1.28
N GLU A 2 13.82 25.35 2.11
CA GLU A 2 13.12 24.63 3.17
C GLU A 2 12.21 23.57 2.51
N PRO A 3 12.25 22.30 2.96
CA PRO A 3 11.32 21.29 2.47
C PRO A 3 9.91 21.72 2.85
N ARG A 4 9.07 21.87 1.84
CA ARG A 4 7.67 22.26 2.00
C ARG A 4 6.96 21.17 2.81
N LYS A 5 6.36 21.54 3.95
CA LYS A 5 5.72 20.62 4.93
C LYS A 5 4.59 19.76 4.35
N ASP A 6 4.11 20.08 3.15
CA ASP A 6 3.15 19.37 2.32
C ASP A 6 3.73 18.16 1.56
N GLN A 7 5.04 17.88 1.68
CA GLN A 7 5.66 16.71 1.04
C GLN A 7 5.52 15.40 1.80
N TRP A 8 5.26 15.42 3.11
CA TRP A 8 5.22 14.19 3.91
C TRP A 8 4.01 13.34 3.50
N ASN A 9 4.25 12.06 3.17
CA ASN A 9 3.23 11.03 2.94
C ASN A 9 2.46 10.64 4.23
N LEU A 10 2.24 11.62 5.11
CA LEU A 10 1.64 11.45 6.44
C LEU A 10 0.20 10.91 6.37
N SER A 11 -0.47 11.02 5.22
CA SER A 11 -1.83 10.51 5.03
C SER A 11 -1.92 8.98 5.04
N ARG A 12 -0.85 8.26 4.68
CA ARG A 12 -0.83 6.79 4.61
C ARG A 12 -0.41 6.14 5.93
N ILE A 13 0.34 6.85 6.77
CA ILE A 13 0.83 6.34 8.05
C ILE A 13 -0.33 5.90 8.98
N PRO A 14 -1.41 6.69 9.17
CA PRO A 14 -2.56 6.26 9.96
C PRO A 14 -3.18 4.96 9.44
N LEU A 15 -3.30 4.80 8.11
CA LEU A 15 -3.82 3.57 7.51
C LEU A 15 -2.94 2.38 7.85
N LEU A 16 -1.63 2.50 7.64
CA LEU A 16 -0.67 1.41 7.90
C LEU A 16 -0.65 1.00 9.37
N ILE A 17 -0.75 1.96 10.29
CA ILE A 17 -0.87 1.68 11.74
C ILE A 17 -2.17 0.92 12.02
N CYS A 18 -3.30 1.38 11.49
CA CYS A 18 -4.59 0.71 11.71
C CYS A 18 -4.64 -0.70 11.13
N ILE A 19 -4.07 -0.92 9.94
CA ILE A 19 -3.93 -2.25 9.33
C ILE A 19 -3.03 -3.14 10.18
N SER A 20 -1.88 -2.62 10.62
CA SER A 20 -0.93 -3.34 11.46
C SER A 20 -1.59 -3.80 12.77
N VAL A 21 -2.25 -2.89 13.48
CA VAL A 21 -2.93 -3.19 14.75
C VAL A 21 -4.06 -4.20 14.53
N THR A 22 -4.92 -4.00 13.53
CA THR A 22 -6.04 -4.90 13.24
C THR A 22 -5.57 -6.30 12.85
N SER A 23 -4.52 -6.40 12.03
CA SER A 23 -3.90 -7.68 11.68
C SER A 23 -3.39 -8.41 12.93
N THR A 24 -2.64 -7.71 13.79
CA THR A 24 -2.12 -8.32 15.02
C THR A 24 -3.22 -8.76 15.98
N LEU A 25 -4.27 -7.95 16.16
CA LEU A 25 -5.42 -8.30 17.00
C LEU A 25 -6.16 -9.52 16.45
N SER A 26 -6.37 -9.58 15.14
CA SER A 26 -7.07 -10.70 14.50
C SER A 26 -6.29 -12.02 14.62
N CYS A 27 -4.98 -11.98 14.41
CA CYS A 27 -4.12 -13.15 14.59
C CYS A 27 -4.08 -13.62 16.05
N LEU A 28 -3.95 -12.68 17.00
CA LEU A 28 -3.91 -12.99 18.42
C LEU A 28 -5.24 -13.56 18.92
N ASN A 29 -6.36 -13.02 18.41
CA ASN A 29 -7.70 -13.52 18.70
C ASN A 29 -7.83 -15.00 18.32
N LYS A 30 -7.38 -15.35 17.12
CA LYS A 30 -7.41 -16.73 16.60
C LYS A 30 -6.47 -17.66 17.35
N ASP A 31 -5.26 -17.23 17.68
CA ASP A 31 -4.26 -18.09 18.33
C ASP A 31 -4.53 -18.32 19.82
N LEU A 32 -5.01 -17.30 20.53
CA LEU A 32 -5.33 -17.37 21.96
C LEU A 32 -6.78 -17.80 22.23
N ASN A 33 -7.58 -18.04 21.18
CA ASN A 33 -9.02 -18.30 21.25
C ASN A 33 -9.75 -17.27 22.11
N LEU A 34 -9.43 -15.99 21.89
CA LEU A 34 -10.14 -14.90 22.55
C LEU A 34 -11.51 -14.79 21.87
N GLU A 35 -12.60 -14.81 22.64
CA GLU A 35 -13.98 -14.80 22.11
C GLU A 35 -14.41 -13.37 21.69
N PHE A 36 -13.52 -12.56 21.13
CA PHE A 36 -13.89 -11.22 20.67
C PHE A 36 -14.57 -11.28 19.30
N ASP A 37 -15.68 -10.55 19.18
CA ASP A 37 -16.39 -10.36 17.92
C ASP A 37 -15.51 -9.69 16.86
N THR A 38 -15.70 -10.08 15.60
CA THR A 38 -14.97 -9.52 14.45
C THR A 38 -15.13 -8.00 14.33
N TRP A 39 -16.31 -7.49 14.70
CA TRP A 39 -16.60 -6.06 14.73
C TRP A 39 -15.68 -5.28 15.67
N THR A 40 -15.38 -5.85 16.84
CA THR A 40 -14.52 -5.25 17.87
C THR A 40 -13.06 -5.27 17.43
N LEU A 41 -12.62 -6.36 16.77
CA LEU A 41 -11.26 -6.46 16.24
C LEU A 41 -10.97 -5.41 15.15
N MET A 42 -11.98 -5.00 14.39
CA MET A 42 -11.85 -4.00 13.32
C MET A 42 -11.92 -2.53 13.80
N ILE A 43 -12.01 -2.25 15.10
CA ILE A 43 -12.05 -0.87 15.65
C ILE A 43 -10.97 0.06 15.08
N PRO A 44 -9.68 -0.32 14.97
CA PRO A 44 -8.67 0.57 14.42
C PRO A 44 -8.97 0.97 12.96
N VAL A 45 -9.49 0.03 12.15
CA VAL A 45 -9.89 0.29 10.76
C VAL A 45 -11.13 1.19 10.71
N TRP A 46 -12.11 1.01 11.61
CA TRP A 46 -13.27 1.91 11.70
C TRP A 46 -12.87 3.35 12.01
N LEU A 47 -11.91 3.53 12.94
CA LEU A 47 -11.37 4.85 13.26
C LEU A 47 -10.67 5.49 12.07
N TRP A 48 -9.94 4.70 11.28
CA TRP A 48 -9.32 5.20 10.05
C TRP A 48 -10.35 5.67 9.02
N PHE A 49 -11.38 4.88 8.74
CA PHE A 49 -12.46 5.30 7.83
C PHE A 49 -13.20 6.53 8.33
N ALA A 50 -13.44 6.65 9.65
CA ALA A 50 -14.03 7.84 10.23
C ALA A 50 -13.15 9.09 10.01
N TYR A 51 -11.83 8.95 10.21
CA TYR A 51 -10.86 10.01 9.92
C TYR A 51 -10.87 10.42 8.45
N ASP A 52 -10.83 9.45 7.53
CA ASP A 52 -10.83 9.69 6.08
C ASP A 52 -12.12 10.39 5.61
N MET A 53 -13.27 9.99 6.16
CA MET A 53 -14.56 10.63 5.88
C MET A 53 -14.62 12.07 6.38
N ILE A 54 -14.11 12.35 7.58
CA ILE A 54 -14.03 13.73 8.09
C ILE A 54 -13.13 14.59 7.20
N SER A 55 -11.97 14.05 6.79
CA SER A 55 -11.05 14.72 5.86
C SER A 55 -11.73 15.06 4.52
N THR A 56 -12.44 14.10 3.93
CA THR A 56 -13.17 14.29 2.67
C THR A 56 -14.26 15.36 2.81
N ILE A 57 -15.00 15.37 3.92
CA ILE A 57 -16.04 16.38 4.19
C ILE A 57 -15.42 17.78 4.28
N GLN A 58 -14.30 17.92 4.99
CA GLN A 58 -13.58 19.20 5.09
C GLN A 58 -13.13 19.72 3.71
N GLU A 59 -12.64 18.83 2.84
CA GLU A 59 -12.27 19.18 1.47
C GLU A 59 -13.49 19.61 0.63
N CYS A 60 -14.62 18.92 0.77
CA CYS A 60 -15.87 19.28 0.08
C CYS A 60 -16.38 20.67 0.52
N ILE A 61 -16.39 20.95 1.83
CA ILE A 61 -16.77 22.27 2.37
C ILE A 61 -15.84 23.36 1.81
N THR A 62 -14.54 23.09 1.78
CA THR A 62 -13.54 24.02 1.24
C THR A 62 -13.75 24.30 -0.25
N PHE A 63 -14.12 23.26 -1.02
CA PHE A 63 -14.43 23.39 -2.44
C PHE A 63 -15.68 24.24 -2.69
N ILE A 64 -16.77 23.98 -1.96
CA ILE A 64 -18.02 24.75 -2.07
C ILE A 64 -17.78 26.22 -1.76
N ASN A 65 -17.05 26.52 -0.68
CA ASN A 65 -16.78 27.89 -0.27
C ASN A 65 -15.87 28.66 -1.25
N ARG A 66 -15.05 27.97 -2.05
CA ARG A 66 -14.10 28.57 -3.00
C ARG A 66 -14.55 28.48 -4.47
N GLY A 67 -15.72 27.90 -4.75
CA GLY A 67 -16.12 27.35 -6.05
C GLY A 67 -16.24 28.28 -7.26
N LEU A 68 -16.09 29.60 -7.12
CA LEU A 68 -16.28 30.57 -8.22
C LEU A 68 -14.99 31.09 -8.87
N TYR A 69 -13.81 30.88 -8.28
CA TYR A 69 -12.55 31.47 -8.77
C TYR A 69 -11.47 30.43 -9.10
N THR A 70 -11.81 29.15 -9.12
CA THR A 70 -10.81 28.09 -9.12
C THR A 70 -10.32 27.75 -10.53
N VAL A 71 -9.02 27.91 -10.76
CA VAL A 71 -8.31 27.49 -11.98
C VAL A 71 -8.63 26.03 -12.32
N SER A 72 -8.78 25.72 -13.61
CA SER A 72 -9.19 24.39 -14.12
C SER A 72 -8.36 23.20 -13.59
N ASN A 73 -7.10 23.42 -13.22
CA ASN A 73 -6.22 22.40 -12.64
C ASN A 73 -6.57 22.05 -11.19
N LEU A 74 -6.92 23.04 -10.36
CA LEU A 74 -7.38 22.79 -8.99
C LEU A 74 -8.71 22.02 -9.01
N ARG A 75 -9.61 22.36 -9.94
CA ARG A 75 -10.88 21.63 -10.10
C ARG A 75 -10.66 20.16 -10.41
N ARG A 76 -9.76 19.81 -11.34
CA ARG A 76 -9.41 18.40 -11.63
C ARG A 76 -8.83 17.66 -10.41
N SER A 77 -8.00 18.33 -9.62
CA SER A 77 -7.46 17.76 -8.38
C SER A 77 -8.56 17.42 -7.37
N HIS A 78 -9.54 18.31 -7.16
CA HIS A 78 -10.68 18.02 -6.29
C HIS A 78 -11.52 16.83 -6.79
N TRP A 79 -11.82 16.74 -8.09
CA TRP A 79 -12.53 15.58 -8.65
C TRP A 79 -11.78 14.26 -8.46
N ALA A 80 -10.46 14.27 -8.64
CA ALA A 80 -9.62 13.09 -8.41
C ALA A 80 -9.70 12.61 -6.94
N LYS A 81 -9.65 13.54 -5.99
CA LYS A 81 -9.80 13.23 -4.55
C LYS A 81 -11.19 12.71 -4.21
N SER A 82 -12.24 13.30 -4.79
CA SER A 82 -13.61 12.81 -4.58
C SER A 82 -13.83 11.39 -5.11
N LEU A 83 -13.22 11.02 -6.25
CA LEU A 83 -13.27 9.64 -6.75
C LEU A 83 -12.48 8.67 -5.87
N LEU A 84 -11.35 9.10 -5.32
CA LEU A 84 -10.60 8.30 -4.35
C LEU A 84 -11.42 8.07 -3.07
N ALA A 85 -12.09 9.10 -2.55
CA ALA A 85 -12.98 8.97 -1.40
C ALA A 85 -14.17 8.04 -1.68
N LEU A 86 -14.72 8.06 -2.91
CA LEU A 86 -15.72 7.09 -3.35
C LEU A 86 -15.15 5.66 -3.34
N GLY A 87 -13.89 5.49 -3.72
CA GLY A 87 -13.14 4.26 -3.48
C GLY A 87 -13.17 3.88 -2.00
N HIS A 88 -12.67 4.72 -1.10
CA HIS A 88 -12.63 4.40 0.33
C HIS A 88 -14.01 4.03 0.91
N LEU A 89 -15.10 4.63 0.42
CA LEU A 89 -16.46 4.21 0.75
C LEU A 89 -16.79 2.77 0.33
N PHE A 90 -16.35 2.34 -0.85
CA PHE A 90 -16.47 0.95 -1.27
C PHE A 90 -15.61 0.02 -0.41
N ALA A 91 -14.40 0.43 -0.02
CA ALA A 91 -13.56 -0.34 0.89
C ALA A 91 -14.21 -0.47 2.29
N LEU A 92 -14.88 0.58 2.79
CA LEU A 92 -15.67 0.53 4.02
C LEU A 92 -16.83 -0.46 3.90
N CYS A 93 -17.57 -0.41 2.78
CA CYS A 93 -18.65 -1.35 2.51
C CYS A 93 -18.16 -2.80 2.46
N PHE A 94 -16.98 -3.04 1.87
CA PHE A 94 -16.33 -4.35 1.88
C PHE A 94 -16.08 -4.83 3.31
N CYS A 95 -15.48 -4.01 4.18
CA CYS A 95 -15.21 -4.38 5.57
C CYS A 95 -16.50 -4.75 6.33
N ILE A 96 -17.57 -3.97 6.14
CA ILE A 96 -18.88 -4.23 6.75
C ILE A 96 -19.45 -5.59 6.29
N LEU A 97 -19.41 -5.86 4.98
CA LEU A 97 -19.90 -7.13 4.44
C LEU A 97 -19.02 -8.31 4.86
N LEU A 98 -17.71 -8.11 4.99
CA LEU A 98 -16.79 -9.13 5.46
C LEU A 98 -17.08 -9.50 6.92
N CYS A 99 -17.30 -8.51 7.81
CA CYS A 99 -17.74 -8.77 9.18
C CYS A 99 -19.07 -9.53 9.21
N ALA A 100 -20.06 -9.09 8.42
CA ALA A 100 -21.35 -9.76 8.34
C ALA A 100 -21.22 -11.21 7.85
N LYS A 101 -20.34 -11.47 6.87
CA LYS A 101 -20.05 -12.81 6.37
C LYS A 101 -19.41 -13.69 7.46
N ILE A 102 -18.42 -13.19 8.17
CA ILE A 102 -17.69 -13.96 9.20
C ILE A 102 -18.62 -14.34 10.35
N GLU A 103 -19.48 -13.42 10.81
CA GLU A 103 -20.36 -13.63 11.96
C GLU A 103 -21.64 -14.41 11.63
N GLN A 104 -22.28 -14.12 10.49
CA GLN A 104 -23.62 -14.64 10.18
C GLN A 104 -23.62 -15.80 9.17
N ASP A 105 -22.49 -16.08 8.51
CA ASP A 105 -22.26 -17.10 7.47
C ASP A 105 -23.25 -17.13 6.28
N ASN A 106 -24.26 -16.28 6.26
CA ASN A 106 -25.39 -16.29 5.31
C ASN A 106 -25.06 -15.75 3.92
N LEU A 107 -23.92 -15.09 3.75
CA LEU A 107 -23.48 -14.52 2.48
C LEU A 107 -22.41 -15.42 1.86
N LYS A 108 -22.15 -15.32 0.55
CA LYS A 108 -20.93 -15.89 -0.05
C LYS A 108 -19.83 -14.83 -0.07
N TYR A 109 -18.56 -15.24 -0.03
CA TYR A 109 -17.42 -14.33 -0.10
C TYR A 109 -17.44 -13.50 -1.38
N ILE A 110 -17.83 -14.07 -2.53
CA ILE A 110 -17.96 -13.30 -3.77
C ILE A 110 -18.88 -12.08 -3.63
N HIS A 111 -19.96 -12.17 -2.85
CA HIS A 111 -20.87 -11.03 -2.61
C HIS A 111 -20.24 -10.00 -1.68
N ALA A 112 -19.53 -10.46 -0.64
CA ALA A 112 -18.82 -9.57 0.27
C ALA A 112 -17.71 -8.78 -0.44
N PHE A 113 -17.10 -9.35 -1.48
CA PHE A 113 -16.05 -8.72 -2.30
C PHE A 113 -16.57 -7.78 -3.40
N ILE A 114 -17.87 -7.73 -3.69
CA ILE A 114 -18.44 -6.85 -4.75
C ILE A 114 -18.00 -5.38 -4.58
N PRO A 115 -18.06 -4.76 -3.38
CA PRO A 115 -17.60 -3.38 -3.23
C PRO A 115 -16.12 -3.21 -3.59
N LEU A 116 -15.28 -4.20 -3.27
CA LEU A 116 -13.85 -4.15 -3.61
C LEU A 116 -13.61 -4.25 -5.12
N PHE A 117 -14.45 -4.95 -5.88
CA PHE A 117 -14.39 -4.93 -7.34
C PHE A 117 -14.74 -3.53 -7.89
N LEU A 118 -15.77 -2.90 -7.33
CA LEU A 118 -16.15 -1.52 -7.69
C LEU A 118 -15.04 -0.52 -7.34
N PHE A 119 -14.39 -0.69 -6.20
CA PHE A 119 -13.20 0.07 -5.81
C PHE A 119 -12.15 0.02 -6.93
N CYS A 120 -11.80 -1.19 -7.37
CA CYS A 120 -10.75 -1.37 -8.38
C CYS A 120 -11.10 -0.69 -9.71
N VAL A 121 -12.35 -0.82 -10.14
CA VAL A 121 -12.83 -0.18 -11.39
C VAL A 121 -12.77 1.35 -11.28
N VAL A 122 -13.23 1.91 -10.16
CA VAL A 122 -13.20 3.37 -9.93
C VAL A 122 -11.77 3.87 -9.90
N ASP A 123 -10.88 3.16 -9.22
CA ASP A 123 -9.51 3.60 -9.04
C ASP A 123 -8.69 3.53 -10.34
N VAL A 124 -8.77 2.43 -11.11
CA VAL A 124 -8.13 2.33 -12.44
C VAL A 124 -8.67 3.40 -13.40
N THR A 125 -9.98 3.65 -13.38
CA THR A 125 -10.60 4.69 -14.20
C THR A 125 -10.13 6.09 -13.78
N SER A 126 -10.07 6.34 -12.47
CA SER A 126 -9.56 7.59 -11.90
C SER A 126 -8.11 7.82 -12.27
N PHE A 127 -7.25 6.80 -12.12
CA PHE A 127 -5.85 6.87 -12.51
C PHE A 127 -5.71 7.23 -13.99
N TYR A 128 -6.44 6.57 -14.89
CA TYR A 128 -6.36 6.87 -16.32
C TYR A 128 -6.82 8.29 -16.67
N ILE A 129 -7.93 8.76 -16.10
CA ILE A 129 -8.49 10.09 -16.36
C ILE A 129 -7.60 11.19 -15.78
N PHE A 130 -7.03 10.96 -14.60
CA PHE A 130 -6.30 11.97 -13.82
C PHE A 130 -4.78 11.78 -13.83
N ARG A 131 -4.21 10.90 -14.66
CA ARG A 131 -2.76 10.62 -14.75
C ARG A 131 -1.86 11.85 -14.88
N ASN A 132 -2.38 12.95 -15.44
CA ASN A 132 -1.62 14.19 -15.64
C ASN A 132 -1.56 15.07 -14.38
N VAL A 133 -2.35 14.77 -13.34
CA VAL A 133 -2.54 15.62 -12.16
C VAL A 133 -2.44 14.81 -10.86
N ARG A 134 -2.72 13.49 -10.91
CA ARG A 134 -2.64 12.55 -9.79
C ARG A 134 -1.39 11.68 -9.95
N GLN A 135 -0.62 11.60 -8.87
CA GLN A 135 0.53 10.71 -8.76
C GLN A 135 0.09 9.31 -8.32
N PRO A 136 0.81 8.24 -8.70
CA PRO A 136 0.49 6.89 -8.28
C PRO A 136 0.60 6.74 -6.75
N GLN A 137 -0.42 6.14 -6.15
CA GLN A 137 -0.58 5.93 -4.71
C GLN A 137 -0.67 4.43 -4.38
N LEU A 138 -0.64 4.10 -3.08
CA LEU A 138 -0.84 2.72 -2.62
C LEU A 138 -2.20 2.18 -3.12
N ASP A 139 -3.20 3.06 -3.20
CA ASP A 139 -4.55 2.72 -3.65
C ASP A 139 -4.56 2.24 -5.11
N ASP A 140 -3.64 2.75 -5.94
CA ASP A 140 -3.47 2.30 -7.33
C ASP A 140 -2.95 0.85 -7.42
N LEU A 141 -2.24 0.36 -6.39
CA LEU A 141 -1.87 -1.05 -6.28
C LEU A 141 -3.08 -1.93 -5.94
N ILE A 142 -4.05 -1.42 -5.18
CA ILE A 142 -5.31 -2.13 -4.92
C ILE A 142 -6.09 -2.23 -6.23
N GLY A 143 -6.13 -1.16 -7.04
CA GLY A 143 -6.85 -1.14 -8.32
C GLY A 143 -6.39 -2.19 -9.33
N VAL A 144 -5.07 -2.41 -9.46
CA VAL A 144 -4.53 -3.42 -10.39
C VAL A 144 -4.76 -4.86 -9.92
N ASN A 145 -5.07 -5.06 -8.63
CA ASN A 145 -5.26 -6.38 -8.02
C ASN A 145 -6.69 -6.94 -8.11
N ILE A 146 -7.53 -6.43 -9.01
CA ILE A 146 -8.91 -6.92 -9.20
C ILE A 146 -8.98 -8.44 -9.44
N ILE A 147 -8.05 -8.98 -10.24
CA ILE A 147 -7.98 -10.41 -10.54
C ILE A 147 -7.70 -11.22 -9.26
N THR A 148 -6.76 -10.75 -8.44
CA THR A 148 -6.41 -11.35 -7.14
C THR A 148 -7.64 -11.45 -6.25
N PHE A 149 -8.41 -10.36 -6.12
CA PHE A 149 -9.60 -10.34 -5.30
C PHE A 149 -10.69 -11.29 -5.81
N VAL A 150 -10.87 -11.40 -7.13
CA VAL A 150 -11.79 -12.38 -7.72
C VAL A 150 -11.35 -13.79 -7.38
N LEU A 151 -10.08 -14.14 -7.60
CA LEU A 151 -9.56 -15.48 -7.31
C LEU A 151 -9.65 -15.83 -5.82
N ILE A 152 -9.31 -14.89 -4.92
CA ILE A 152 -9.45 -15.07 -3.47
C ILE A 152 -10.91 -15.35 -3.11
N SER A 153 -11.85 -14.55 -3.61
CA SER A 153 -13.27 -14.71 -3.27
C SER A 153 -13.83 -16.08 -3.70
N LEU A 154 -13.53 -16.51 -4.93
CA LEU A 154 -13.93 -17.81 -5.46
C LEU A 154 -13.28 -18.97 -4.69
N ARG A 155 -12.02 -18.79 -4.29
CA ARG A 155 -11.31 -19.82 -3.53
C ARG A 155 -11.87 -19.96 -2.12
N LEU A 156 -12.17 -18.85 -1.45
CA LEU A 156 -12.81 -18.84 -0.13
C LEU A 156 -14.20 -19.48 -0.15
N ASP A 157 -14.96 -19.29 -1.24
CA ASP A 157 -16.26 -19.94 -1.46
C ASP A 157 -16.14 -21.42 -1.86
N LYS A 158 -14.92 -21.95 -2.05
CA LYS A 158 -14.63 -23.32 -2.53
C LYS A 158 -15.19 -23.62 -3.93
N ASP A 159 -15.52 -22.59 -4.70
CA ASP A 159 -15.96 -22.72 -6.11
C ASP A 159 -14.78 -23.16 -7.01
N ILE A 160 -13.55 -22.82 -6.61
CA ILE A 160 -12.31 -23.31 -7.23
C ILE A 160 -11.43 -24.07 -6.23
N LEU A 161 -10.84 -25.19 -6.68
CA LEU A 161 -10.04 -26.10 -5.86
C LEU A 161 -8.52 -26.05 -6.17
N ILE A 162 -8.06 -24.93 -6.71
CA ILE A 162 -6.64 -24.69 -7.00
C ILE A 162 -5.85 -24.34 -5.73
N SER A 163 -4.53 -24.52 -5.76
CA SER A 163 -3.67 -24.14 -4.62
C SER A 163 -3.64 -22.63 -4.39
N TRP A 164 -3.43 -22.22 -3.15
CA TRP A 164 -3.32 -20.80 -2.78
C TRP A 164 -2.12 -20.13 -3.44
N ALA A 165 -1.06 -20.89 -3.73
CA ALA A 165 0.07 -20.42 -4.52
C ALA A 165 -0.35 -19.87 -5.89
N VAL A 166 -1.30 -20.54 -6.56
CA VAL A 166 -1.82 -20.12 -7.88
C VAL A 166 -2.76 -18.92 -7.74
N VAL A 167 -3.59 -18.89 -6.70
CA VAL A 167 -4.49 -17.76 -6.40
C VAL A 167 -3.72 -16.46 -6.21
N PHE A 168 -2.53 -16.52 -5.60
CA PHE A 168 -1.66 -15.36 -5.36
C PHE A 168 -0.69 -15.03 -6.50
N VAL A 169 -0.78 -15.68 -7.68
CA VAL A 169 0.07 -15.37 -8.85
C VAL A 169 0.18 -13.88 -9.15
N PRO A 170 -0.90 -13.07 -9.16
CA PRO A 170 -0.74 -11.64 -9.41
C PRO A 170 0.11 -10.93 -8.35
N LEU A 171 -0.02 -11.29 -7.05
CA LEU A 171 0.81 -10.74 -5.97
C LEU A 171 2.28 -11.17 -6.10
N TRP A 172 2.54 -12.40 -6.56
CA TRP A 172 3.90 -12.85 -6.86
C TRP A 172 4.54 -12.01 -7.97
N ILE A 173 3.78 -11.63 -8.99
CA ILE A 173 4.26 -10.77 -10.08
C ILE A 173 4.62 -9.38 -9.53
N GLU A 174 3.76 -8.79 -8.70
CA GLU A 174 4.05 -7.50 -8.05
C GLU A 174 5.29 -7.57 -7.17
N LEU A 175 5.47 -8.66 -6.43
CA LEU A 175 6.65 -8.88 -5.61
C LEU A 175 7.93 -8.97 -6.44
N ILE A 176 7.88 -9.64 -7.60
CA ILE A 176 9.02 -9.69 -8.53
C ILE A 176 9.34 -8.29 -9.05
N LEU A 177 8.32 -7.49 -9.39
CA LEU A 177 8.52 -6.09 -9.83
C LEU A 177 9.16 -5.24 -8.73
N LEU A 178 8.68 -5.36 -7.48
CA LEU A 178 9.27 -4.69 -6.32
C LEU A 178 10.72 -5.12 -6.09
N PHE A 179 11.02 -6.40 -6.26
CA PHE A 179 12.38 -6.93 -6.16
C PHE A 179 13.30 -6.38 -7.25
N MET A 180 12.84 -6.28 -8.50
CA MET A 180 13.61 -5.66 -9.59
C MET A 180 13.89 -4.19 -9.32
N LEU A 181 12.91 -3.45 -8.80
CA LEU A 181 13.09 -2.05 -8.38
C LEU A 181 14.12 -1.94 -7.25
N LEU A 182 14.07 -2.85 -6.29
CA LEU A 182 15.02 -2.89 -5.19
C LEU A 182 16.45 -3.16 -5.69
N LEU A 183 16.63 -4.12 -6.61
CA LEU A 183 17.95 -4.42 -7.19
C LEU A 183 18.54 -3.19 -7.88
N TYR A 184 17.73 -2.44 -8.63
CA TYR A 184 18.15 -1.17 -9.23
C TYR A 184 18.61 -0.17 -8.16
N GLY A 185 17.84 -0.05 -7.07
CA GLY A 185 18.22 0.75 -5.90
C GLY A 185 19.56 0.33 -5.28
N CYS A 186 19.79 -0.98 -5.13
CA CYS A 186 21.04 -1.51 -4.60
C CYS A 186 22.25 -1.16 -5.47
N ILE A 187 22.11 -1.22 -6.80
CA ILE A 187 23.16 -0.84 -7.75
C ILE A 187 23.54 0.63 -7.53
N LEU A 188 22.56 1.53 -7.41
CA LEU A 188 22.81 2.95 -7.16
C LEU A 188 23.48 3.22 -5.82
N VAL A 189 23.12 2.44 -4.78
CA VAL A 189 23.80 2.53 -3.48
C VAL A 189 25.26 2.08 -3.59
N ILE A 190 25.53 0.97 -4.28
CA ILE A 190 26.89 0.46 -4.48
C ILE A 190 27.75 1.50 -5.22
N ASP A 191 27.21 2.06 -6.31
CA ASP A 191 27.87 3.11 -7.08
C ASP A 191 28.22 4.32 -6.20
N SER A 192 27.24 4.76 -5.38
CA SER A 192 27.44 5.89 -4.46
C SER A 192 28.47 5.64 -3.35
N LEU A 193 28.61 4.39 -2.90
CA LEU A 193 29.62 3.99 -1.92
C LEU A 193 31.01 3.98 -2.55
N LEU A 194 31.10 3.60 -3.83
CA LEU A 194 32.35 3.54 -4.59
C LEU A 194 32.87 4.94 -4.94
N SER A 195 31.98 5.87 -5.29
CA SER A 195 32.32 7.27 -5.57
C SER A 195 32.68 8.10 -4.33
N LYS A 196 32.48 7.56 -3.10
CA LYS A 196 32.64 8.28 -1.83
C LYS A 196 31.85 9.60 -1.75
N ASN A 197 30.70 9.68 -2.43
CA ASN A 197 29.85 10.86 -2.38
C ASN A 197 29.28 11.04 -0.96
N THR A 198 29.58 12.20 -0.36
CA THR A 198 29.18 12.53 1.02
C THR A 198 27.91 13.37 1.06
N ASP A 199 27.17 13.43 -0.05
CA ASP A 199 25.98 14.27 -0.15
C ASP A 199 24.83 13.73 0.74
N PRO A 200 24.09 14.62 1.42
CA PRO A 200 22.98 14.22 2.28
C PRO A 200 21.90 13.45 1.49
N ASN A 201 21.70 13.80 0.22
CA ASN A 201 20.78 13.13 -0.71
C ASN A 201 21.17 11.66 -0.96
N VAL A 202 22.46 11.38 -1.07
CA VAL A 202 23.00 10.03 -1.23
C VAL A 202 22.82 9.22 0.06
N THR A 203 23.02 9.85 1.22
CA THR A 203 22.78 9.17 2.51
C THR A 203 21.31 8.80 2.71
N LEU A 204 20.39 9.66 2.27
CA LEU A 204 18.95 9.40 2.28
C LEU A 204 18.61 8.23 1.36
N LEU A 205 19.11 8.23 0.11
CA LEU A 205 18.92 7.13 -0.85
C LEU A 205 19.37 5.77 -0.28
N ARG A 206 20.52 5.75 0.42
CA ARG A 206 21.03 4.54 1.08
C ARG A 206 20.10 4.05 2.18
N GLN A 207 19.65 4.94 3.07
CA GLN A 207 18.74 4.59 4.16
C GLN A 207 17.39 4.08 3.64
N SER A 208 16.81 4.72 2.62
CA SER A 208 15.57 4.29 1.98
C SER A 208 15.71 2.91 1.35
N THR A 209 16.80 2.66 0.62
CA THR A 209 17.04 1.39 -0.07
C THR A 209 17.16 0.24 0.92
N VAL A 210 17.86 0.44 2.04
CA VAL A 210 17.96 -0.56 3.11
C VAL A 210 16.59 -0.83 3.73
N GLY A 211 15.81 0.22 4.01
CA GLY A 211 14.46 0.06 4.55
C GLY A 211 13.55 -0.74 3.61
N TYR A 212 13.49 -0.36 2.34
CA TYR A 212 12.73 -1.10 1.32
C TYR A 212 13.24 -2.53 1.12
N ALA A 213 14.56 -2.78 1.24
CA ALA A 213 15.12 -4.13 1.18
C ALA A 213 14.56 -5.03 2.28
N ILE A 214 14.51 -4.50 3.50
CA ILE A 214 13.96 -5.23 4.65
C ILE A 214 12.46 -5.44 4.44
N SER A 215 11.70 -4.42 4.02
CA SER A 215 10.26 -4.54 3.79
C SER A 215 9.92 -5.59 2.73
N VAL A 216 10.58 -5.55 1.57
CA VAL A 216 10.35 -6.53 0.47
C VAL A 216 10.70 -7.95 0.92
N SER A 217 11.80 -8.12 1.65
CA SER A 217 12.20 -9.43 2.18
C SER A 217 11.18 -9.95 3.20
N CYS A 218 10.73 -9.11 4.12
CA CYS A 218 9.72 -9.45 5.11
C CYS A 218 8.37 -9.81 4.46
N TYR A 219 7.95 -9.06 3.43
CA TYR A 219 6.73 -9.35 2.68
C TYR A 219 6.84 -10.67 1.89
N LEU A 220 8.00 -10.98 1.30
CA LEU A 220 8.25 -12.27 0.66
C LEU A 220 8.10 -13.43 1.66
N ILE A 221 8.72 -13.32 2.83
CA ILE A 221 8.62 -14.34 3.88
C ILE A 221 7.15 -14.51 4.31
N PHE A 222 6.43 -13.42 4.51
CA PHE A 222 4.99 -13.45 4.82
C PHE A 222 4.20 -14.21 3.75
N MET A 223 4.38 -13.87 2.47
CA MET A 223 3.65 -14.49 1.36
C MET A 223 3.91 -15.99 1.27
N VAL A 224 5.15 -16.43 1.48
CA VAL A 224 5.50 -17.86 1.49
C VAL A 224 4.82 -18.57 2.66
N LEU A 225 4.93 -18.04 3.88
CA LEU A 225 4.33 -18.64 5.08
C LEU A 225 2.80 -18.70 4.98
N LEU A 226 2.17 -17.62 4.53
CA LEU A 226 0.72 -17.54 4.34
C LEU A 226 0.23 -18.59 3.33
N THR A 227 0.94 -18.73 2.21
CA THR A 227 0.58 -19.71 1.18
C THR A 227 0.68 -21.14 1.71
N GLN A 228 1.74 -21.45 2.47
CA GLN A 228 1.95 -22.78 3.04
C GLN A 228 0.91 -23.13 4.10
N ASP A 229 0.51 -22.18 4.94
CA ASP A 229 -0.55 -22.38 5.93
C ASP A 229 -1.92 -22.60 5.26
N LEU A 230 -2.27 -21.75 4.28
CA LEU A 230 -3.55 -21.85 3.59
C LEU A 230 -3.70 -23.14 2.76
N ASP A 231 -2.60 -23.68 2.22
CA ASP A 231 -2.58 -25.00 1.55
C ASP A 231 -2.49 -26.19 2.55
N ASN A 232 -2.58 -25.93 3.86
CA ASN A 232 -2.48 -26.91 4.96
C ASN A 232 -1.16 -27.71 4.97
N HIS A 233 -0.06 -27.10 4.50
CA HIS A 233 1.25 -27.72 4.51
C HIS A 233 2.02 -27.50 5.81
N MET A 234 1.62 -26.52 6.62
CA MET A 234 2.23 -26.23 7.92
C MET A 234 1.14 -26.00 8.98
N VAL A 235 1.47 -26.34 10.23
CA VAL A 235 0.64 -26.08 11.40
C VAL A 235 1.43 -25.16 12.33
N ILE A 236 1.41 -23.87 12.02
CA ILE A 236 2.05 -22.82 12.82
C ILE A 236 0.98 -21.81 13.27
N PRO A 237 1.12 -21.19 14.45
CA PRO A 237 0.15 -20.20 14.89
C PRO A 237 0.15 -18.99 13.95
N VAL A 238 -1.02 -18.40 13.73
CA VAL A 238 -1.25 -17.35 12.72
C VAL A 238 -0.50 -16.06 13.07
N SER A 239 -0.21 -15.83 14.35
CA SER A 239 0.62 -14.72 14.82
C SER A 239 2.07 -14.85 14.34
N TYR A 240 2.63 -16.06 14.24
CA TYR A 240 3.96 -16.27 13.68
C TYR A 240 3.99 -16.00 12.18
N ILE A 241 2.93 -16.39 11.47
CA ILE A 241 2.75 -16.07 10.04
C ILE A 241 2.71 -14.56 9.84
N ASN A 242 2.02 -13.83 10.73
CA ASN A 242 1.86 -12.37 10.63
C ASN A 242 3.10 -11.55 11.04
N LEU A 243 4.06 -12.14 11.75
CA LEU A 243 5.24 -11.41 12.25
C LEU A 243 6.08 -10.74 11.14
N PRO A 244 6.36 -11.40 9.99
CA PRO A 244 7.05 -10.74 8.88
C PRO A 244 6.20 -9.64 8.24
N LEU A 245 4.87 -9.77 8.18
CA LEU A 245 4.00 -8.68 7.70
C LEU A 245 4.09 -7.48 8.64
N LEU A 246 4.07 -7.69 9.95
CA LEU A 246 4.23 -6.62 10.94
C LEU A 246 5.59 -5.93 10.79
N ALA A 247 6.68 -6.69 10.63
CA ALA A 247 8.00 -6.13 10.36
C ALA A 247 8.04 -5.33 9.05
N CYS A 248 7.37 -5.80 8.00
CA CYS A 248 7.22 -5.07 6.74
C CYS A 248 6.49 -3.74 6.95
N LEU A 249 5.34 -3.73 7.64
CA LEU A 249 4.57 -2.51 7.88
C LEU A 249 5.34 -1.49 8.73
N ILE A 250 5.99 -1.95 9.81
CA ILE A 250 6.81 -1.08 10.66
C ILE A 250 7.96 -0.48 9.86
N THR A 251 8.65 -1.27 9.04
CA THR A 251 9.77 -0.75 8.22
C THR A 251 9.30 0.25 7.18
N ILE A 252 8.16 0.03 6.53
CA ILE A 252 7.56 1.01 5.61
C ILE A 252 7.22 2.31 6.36
N ILE A 253 6.58 2.22 7.54
CA ILE A 253 6.27 3.40 8.36
C ILE A 253 7.55 4.17 8.72
N LEU A 254 8.61 3.48 9.13
CA LEU A 254 9.89 4.11 9.45
C LEU A 254 10.51 4.78 8.21
N VAL A 255 10.44 4.14 7.04
CA VAL A 255 10.94 4.71 5.79
C VAL A 255 10.13 5.95 5.39
N ASP A 256 8.82 5.93 5.53
CA ASP A 256 7.95 7.09 5.23
C ASP A 256 8.22 8.28 6.17
N PHE A 257 8.72 8.05 7.39
CA PHE A 257 9.20 9.13 8.28
C PHE A 257 10.58 9.65 7.90
N ILE A 258 11.45 8.81 7.34
CA ILE A 258 12.81 9.19 6.94
C ILE A 258 12.79 9.89 5.58
N VAL A 259 11.94 9.44 4.67
CA VAL A 259 11.91 9.83 3.26
C VAL A 259 10.66 10.67 2.99
N PRO A 260 10.81 11.94 2.60
CA PRO A 260 9.66 12.82 2.40
C PRO A 260 8.67 12.27 1.36
N SER A 261 9.10 11.54 0.32
CA SER A 261 8.18 10.83 -0.61
C SER A 261 8.85 9.72 -1.45
N PRO A 262 8.11 8.73 -1.97
CA PRO A 262 8.62 7.73 -2.92
C PRO A 262 9.13 8.35 -4.23
N GLU A 263 8.52 9.45 -4.66
CA GLU A 263 9.01 10.26 -5.79
C GLU A 263 10.37 10.88 -5.48
N SER A 264 10.63 11.25 -4.23
CA SER A 264 11.96 11.68 -3.83
C SER A 264 12.97 10.55 -4.03
N TYR A 265 12.66 9.29 -3.73
CA TYR A 265 13.54 8.15 -4.00
C TYR A 265 13.87 8.02 -5.49
N PHE A 266 12.86 8.04 -6.37
CA PHE A 266 13.10 8.00 -7.82
C PHE A 266 13.83 9.24 -8.36
N SER A 267 13.53 10.42 -7.81
CA SER A 267 14.22 11.66 -8.19
C SER A 267 15.68 11.66 -7.72
N LEU A 268 15.96 11.14 -6.53
CA LEU A 268 17.29 10.98 -5.95
C LEU A 268 18.10 9.98 -6.78
N ALA A 269 17.47 8.85 -7.15
CA ALA A 269 18.04 7.87 -8.05
C ALA A 269 18.40 8.47 -9.42
N ASN A 270 17.55 9.35 -9.96
CA ASN A 270 17.74 9.96 -11.28
C ASN A 270 18.72 11.16 -11.26
N CYS A 271 18.85 11.87 -10.13
CA CYS A 271 19.84 12.93 -9.94
C CYS A 271 21.26 12.36 -9.92
N ASN A 272 21.51 11.28 -9.16
CA ASN A 272 22.82 10.61 -9.15
C ASN A 272 23.20 10.07 -10.55
N ALA A 273 22.22 9.55 -11.29
CA ALA A 273 22.45 9.07 -12.66
C ALA A 273 22.84 10.19 -13.64
N LYS A 274 22.42 11.44 -13.38
CA LYS A 274 22.82 12.59 -14.21
C LYS A 274 24.19 13.14 -13.83
N GLU A 275 24.51 13.21 -12.54
CA GLU A 275 25.82 13.69 -12.07
C GLU A 275 26.96 12.77 -12.54
N THR A 276 26.76 11.45 -12.45
CA THR A 276 27.72 10.45 -12.98
C THR A 276 27.94 10.57 -14.49
N VAL A 277 26.94 10.96 -15.27
CA VAL A 277 27.11 11.18 -16.72
C VAL A 277 27.89 12.47 -17.00
N VAL A 278 27.67 13.54 -16.23
CA VAL A 278 28.36 14.82 -16.42
C VAL A 278 29.83 14.71 -16.03
N GLU A 279 30.15 14.10 -14.89
CA GLU A 279 31.52 13.94 -14.40
C GLU A 279 32.37 13.08 -15.35
N ASN A 280 31.79 12.02 -15.92
CA ASN A 280 32.45 11.19 -16.94
C ASN A 280 32.65 11.92 -18.28
N THR A 281 31.86 12.94 -18.59
CA THR A 281 32.01 13.71 -19.84
C THR A 281 33.10 14.79 -19.70
N GLU A 282 33.31 15.32 -18.49
CA GLU A 282 34.37 16.28 -18.20
C GLU A 282 35.74 15.63 -18.05
N ALA A 283 35.83 14.38 -17.57
CA ALA A 283 37.08 13.63 -17.49
C ALA A 283 37.67 13.19 -18.86
N ILE A 284 36.92 13.35 -19.96
CA ILE A 284 37.32 12.99 -21.32
C ILE A 284 37.77 14.23 -22.16
N LYS A 285 37.75 15.43 -21.57
CA LYS A 285 38.30 16.66 -22.17
C LYS A 285 39.67 17.00 -21.61
#